data_AF-A0AAI8ZVJ3-F1
#
_entry.id   AF-A0AAI8ZVJ3-F1
#
_cell.length_a   1.000
_cell.length_b   1.000
_cell.length_c   1.000
_cell.angle_alpha   90.00
_cell.angle_beta   90.00
_cell.angle_gamma   90.00
#
_symmetry.space_group_name_H-M   'P 1'
#
loop_
_entity.id
_entity.type
_entity.pdbx_description
1 polymer ?
#
loop_
_entity_poly.entity_id
_entity_poly.type
_entity_poly.pdbx_seq_one_letter_code
_entity_poly.pdbx_strand_id
1 'polypeptide(L)'
;MSDVNDVLKKVSAALEEATGKFNAKAEEALTEAKNAGQLSASTKDAVDKMAVEFNALTAAEKTLKVALGELEQHVAQMPLSNAMQVVESVGQQVVSAEALKGFVASLAGNQRINIPVKAALLSVDVPGQIVAPHRLPGIDVAPKQRLFIRDLIAPGQTTSSTIYWVQQTGFTNNARVVAEGTQKPYSNIEFGEKITPVRTIAHLFKASKQILDDFAQLQSTVDTEMRFGLKYAEEQEILFGDGTGVHLDGIMPQASVFDPAFVVAEQNGIDDLRLAMLQSQLARFSASGHVLHFIDWAKIELTKDTLGRYILANPSALTTPTLWGLPVVATEAAAFLGKFLTGAFNAGAQIFDREDANVVISTENADDFEKNMISIRCEERLALAVYRPEAFVTGGFSVPTPPIGG
;
A
#
# COMPACT_ATOMS: atom_id res chain seq x y z
N MET A 1 22.25 -4.37 -56.29
CA MET A 1 23.68 -4.69 -56.57
C MET A 1 24.65 -3.90 -55.68
N SER A 2 24.34 -2.68 -55.21
CA SER A 2 25.18 -1.93 -54.25
C SER A 2 25.25 -2.59 -52.87
N ASP A 3 24.11 -3.03 -52.34
CA ASP A 3 24.01 -3.45 -50.94
C ASP A 3 24.66 -4.82 -50.69
N VAL A 4 24.69 -5.67 -51.72
CA VAL A 4 25.40 -6.96 -51.70
C VAL A 4 26.92 -6.74 -51.68
N ASN A 5 27.43 -5.77 -52.46
CA ASN A 5 28.84 -5.41 -52.47
C ASN A 5 29.33 -4.81 -51.14
N ASP A 6 28.48 -4.08 -50.43
CA ASP A 6 28.82 -3.54 -49.11
C ASP A 6 28.81 -4.59 -48.00
N VAL A 7 27.91 -5.58 -48.07
CA VAL A 7 27.95 -6.74 -47.17
C VAL A 7 29.20 -7.59 -47.45
N LEU A 8 29.57 -7.76 -48.72
CA LEU A 8 30.75 -8.53 -49.12
C LEU A 8 32.06 -7.88 -48.64
N LYS A 9 32.16 -6.54 -48.71
CA LYS A 9 33.28 -5.78 -48.13
C LYS A 9 33.37 -5.90 -46.61
N LYS A 10 32.23 -5.89 -45.91
CA LYS A 10 32.22 -6.05 -44.44
C LYS A 10 32.61 -7.46 -44.02
N VAL A 11 32.16 -8.47 -44.75
CA VAL A 11 32.52 -9.87 -44.49
C VAL A 11 34.00 -10.12 -44.83
N SER A 12 34.52 -9.58 -45.93
CA SER A 12 35.94 -9.71 -46.27
C SER A 12 36.85 -9.01 -45.25
N ALA A 13 36.46 -7.82 -44.77
CA ALA A 13 37.20 -7.10 -43.73
C ALA A 13 37.21 -7.85 -42.39
N ALA A 14 36.08 -8.45 -42.00
CA ALA A 14 36.02 -9.29 -40.80
C ALA A 14 36.87 -10.56 -40.94
N LEU A 15 36.99 -11.11 -42.16
CA LEU A 15 37.81 -12.28 -42.44
C LEU A 15 39.31 -11.95 -42.43
N GLU A 16 39.72 -10.79 -42.93
CA GLU A 16 41.10 -10.30 -42.80
C GLU A 16 41.49 -10.05 -41.33
N GLU A 17 40.61 -9.46 -40.52
CA GLU A 17 40.87 -9.30 -39.09
C GLU A 17 40.97 -10.63 -38.35
N ALA A 18 40.09 -11.59 -38.66
CA ALA A 18 40.13 -12.93 -38.08
C ALA A 18 41.41 -13.69 -38.48
N THR A 19 41.84 -13.55 -39.74
CA THR A 19 43.07 -14.16 -40.27
C THR A 19 44.32 -13.52 -39.65
N GLY A 20 44.33 -12.20 -39.45
CA GLY A 20 45.41 -11.49 -38.76
C GLY A 20 45.55 -11.94 -37.30
N LYS A 21 44.43 -12.08 -36.58
CA LYS A 21 44.41 -12.56 -35.19
C LYS A 21 44.81 -14.04 -35.07
N PHE A 22 44.46 -14.87 -36.06
CA PHE A 22 44.87 -16.26 -36.12
C PHE A 22 46.37 -16.41 -36.37
N ASN A 23 46.93 -15.67 -37.34
CA ASN A 23 48.37 -15.72 -37.65
C ASN A 23 49.24 -15.21 -36.49
N ALA A 24 48.82 -14.14 -35.80
CA ALA A 24 49.54 -13.62 -34.65
C ALA A 24 49.60 -14.63 -33.49
N LYS A 25 48.48 -15.30 -33.19
CA LYS A 25 48.44 -16.35 -32.16
C LYS A 25 49.10 -17.66 -32.59
N ALA A 26 49.12 -17.99 -33.87
CA ALA A 26 49.85 -19.13 -34.40
C ALA A 26 51.37 -18.93 -34.30
N GLU A 27 51.87 -17.70 -34.51
CA GLU A 27 53.28 -17.35 -34.27
C GLU A 27 53.65 -17.36 -32.78
N GLU A 28 52.77 -16.90 -31.89
CA GLU A 28 52.94 -17.03 -30.43
C GLU A 28 52.95 -18.50 -29.98
N ALA A 29 52.06 -19.33 -30.55
CA ALA A 29 52.02 -20.77 -30.25
C ALA A 29 53.25 -21.52 -30.79
N LEU A 30 53.78 -21.14 -31.96
CA LEU A 30 55.00 -21.71 -32.52
C LEU A 30 56.26 -21.28 -31.76
N THR A 31 56.29 -20.06 -31.23
CA THR A 31 57.40 -19.58 -30.38
C THR A 31 57.38 -20.21 -28.98
N GLU A 32 56.21 -20.44 -28.38
CA GLU A 32 56.06 -21.23 -27.15
C GLU A 32 56.40 -22.72 -27.36
N ALA A 33 55.97 -23.33 -28.47
CA ALA A 33 56.27 -24.72 -28.78
C ALA A 33 57.78 -24.98 -29.00
N LYS A 34 58.52 -24.01 -29.56
CA LYS A 34 59.98 -24.09 -29.70
C LYS A 34 60.73 -23.93 -28.39
N ASN A 35 60.18 -23.18 -27.42
CA ASN A 35 60.87 -22.85 -26.17
C ASN A 35 60.54 -23.79 -24.99
N ALA A 36 59.39 -24.48 -25.00
CA ALA A 36 58.94 -25.28 -23.86
C ALA A 36 58.74 -26.78 -24.13
N GLY A 37 58.93 -27.27 -25.36
CA GLY A 37 58.88 -28.70 -25.69
C GLY A 37 57.51 -29.40 -25.52
N GLN A 38 56.51 -28.76 -24.90
CA GLN A 38 55.11 -29.14 -24.83
C GLN A 38 54.22 -27.89 -24.78
N LEU A 39 53.20 -27.79 -25.65
CA LEU A 39 52.22 -26.69 -25.62
C LEU A 39 51.31 -26.81 -24.38
N SER A 40 51.04 -25.69 -23.72
CA SER A 40 50.12 -25.63 -22.58
C SER A 40 48.68 -25.96 -22.98
N ALA A 41 47.93 -26.65 -22.11
CA ALA A 41 46.56 -27.11 -22.38
C ALA A 41 45.59 -25.96 -22.73
N SER A 42 45.80 -24.77 -22.16
CA SER A 42 45.00 -23.58 -22.47
C SER A 42 45.25 -23.03 -23.88
N THR A 43 46.47 -23.13 -24.41
CA THR A 43 46.78 -22.68 -25.77
C THR A 43 46.17 -23.63 -26.80
N LYS A 44 46.15 -24.93 -26.52
CA LYS A 44 45.53 -25.94 -27.39
C LYS A 44 44.01 -25.76 -27.49
N ASP A 45 43.31 -25.57 -26.38
CA ASP A 45 41.86 -25.35 -26.38
C ASP A 45 41.46 -24.04 -27.10
N ALA A 46 42.30 -23.00 -27.02
CA ALA A 46 42.07 -21.75 -27.74
C ALA A 46 42.25 -21.91 -29.26
N VAL A 47 43.28 -22.67 -29.68
CA VAL A 47 43.52 -22.97 -31.10
C VAL A 47 42.43 -23.87 -31.67
N ASP A 48 41.99 -24.90 -30.93
CA ASP A 48 40.93 -25.80 -31.39
C ASP A 48 39.58 -25.07 -31.54
N LYS A 49 39.22 -24.17 -30.62
CA LYS A 49 38.02 -23.32 -30.76
C LYS A 49 38.11 -22.38 -31.95
N MET A 50 39.26 -21.72 -32.17
CA MET A 50 39.45 -20.85 -33.34
C MET A 50 39.48 -21.62 -34.66
N ALA A 51 40.00 -22.85 -34.69
CA ALA A 51 39.97 -23.69 -35.89
C ALA A 51 38.53 -24.06 -36.28
N VAL A 52 37.66 -24.32 -35.28
CA VAL A 52 36.23 -24.56 -35.53
C VAL A 52 35.55 -23.30 -36.08
N GLU A 53 35.81 -22.13 -35.50
CA GLU A 53 35.26 -20.86 -35.99
C GLU A 53 35.78 -20.49 -37.38
N PHE A 54 37.06 -20.71 -37.66
CA PHE A 54 37.66 -20.46 -38.97
C PHE A 54 37.04 -21.35 -40.04
N ASN A 55 36.93 -22.66 -39.80
CA ASN A 55 36.31 -23.59 -40.74
C ASN A 55 34.82 -23.27 -40.98
N ALA A 56 34.09 -22.83 -39.96
CA ALA A 56 32.71 -22.40 -40.10
C ALA A 56 32.58 -21.13 -40.98
N LEU A 57 33.51 -20.17 -40.82
CA LEU A 57 33.57 -18.97 -41.65
C LEU A 57 34.01 -19.26 -43.09
N THR A 58 34.96 -20.19 -43.31
CA THR A 58 35.35 -20.59 -44.68
C THR A 58 34.23 -21.33 -45.39
N ALA A 59 33.47 -22.17 -44.68
CA ALA A 59 32.30 -22.83 -45.22
C ALA A 59 31.22 -21.81 -45.63
N ALA A 60 30.97 -20.80 -44.78
CA ALA A 60 30.04 -19.72 -45.07
C ALA A 60 30.46 -18.89 -46.30
N GLU A 61 31.76 -18.59 -46.44
CA GLU A 61 32.30 -17.88 -47.61
C GLU A 61 32.12 -18.71 -48.90
N LYS A 62 32.39 -20.02 -48.84
CA LYS A 62 32.19 -20.92 -49.97
C LYS A 62 30.73 -20.98 -50.40
N THR A 63 29.79 -21.04 -49.45
CA THR A 63 28.34 -21.02 -49.76
C THR A 63 27.89 -19.68 -50.34
N LEU A 64 28.45 -18.56 -49.87
CA LEU A 64 28.14 -17.23 -50.41
C LEU A 64 28.70 -17.02 -51.82
N LYS A 65 29.91 -17.54 -52.12
CA LYS A 65 30.46 -17.52 -53.49
C LYS A 65 29.63 -18.34 -54.47
N VAL A 66 29.10 -19.49 -54.05
CA VAL A 66 28.20 -20.30 -54.88
C VAL A 66 26.89 -19.56 -55.13
N ALA A 67 26.28 -18.97 -54.09
CA ALA A 67 25.06 -18.19 -54.22
C ALA A 67 25.24 -16.94 -55.11
N LEU A 68 26.41 -16.29 -55.09
CA LEU A 68 26.71 -15.17 -55.99
C LEU A 68 26.91 -15.63 -57.44
N GLY A 69 27.58 -16.76 -57.67
CA GLY A 69 27.76 -17.33 -59.00
C GLY A 69 26.42 -17.72 -59.66
N GLU A 70 25.50 -18.27 -58.88
CA GLU A 70 24.13 -18.55 -59.33
C GLU A 70 23.34 -17.25 -59.62
N LEU A 71 23.53 -16.20 -58.81
CA LEU A 71 22.89 -14.90 -59.02
C LEU A 71 23.42 -14.17 -60.26
N GLU A 72 24.72 -14.24 -60.54
CA GLU A 72 25.34 -13.68 -61.77
C GLU A 72 24.88 -14.44 -63.02
N GLN A 73 24.74 -15.76 -62.93
CA GLN A 73 24.21 -16.59 -64.00
C GLN A 73 22.72 -16.30 -64.27
N HIS A 74 21.97 -15.87 -63.25
CA HIS A 74 20.58 -15.44 -63.37
C HIS A 74 20.40 -14.03 -63.95
N VAL A 75 21.39 -13.15 -63.81
CA VAL A 75 21.38 -11.79 -64.38
C VAL A 75 21.88 -11.76 -65.83
N ALA A 76 22.71 -12.73 -66.24
CA ALA A 76 23.22 -12.84 -67.61
C ALA A 76 22.21 -13.46 -68.61
N GLN A 77 21.16 -14.11 -68.14
CA GLN A 77 20.12 -14.73 -68.97
C GLN A 77 18.73 -14.11 -68.75
N MET A 78 18.52 -12.83 -69.07
CA MET A 78 17.20 -12.41 -69.58
C MET A 78 17.23 -11.07 -70.36
N PRO A 79 16.45 -10.95 -71.46
CA PRO A 79 16.43 -9.79 -72.32
C PRO A 79 15.51 -8.67 -71.81
N LEU A 80 15.87 -7.43 -72.15
CA LEU A 80 15.10 -6.20 -71.96
C LEU A 80 13.73 -6.26 -72.66
N SER A 81 12.65 -6.63 -71.97
CA SER A 81 11.27 -6.24 -72.35
C SER A 81 10.22 -6.75 -71.36
N ASN A 82 9.91 -5.94 -70.34
CA ASN A 82 8.56 -5.53 -69.94
C ASN A 82 8.56 -5.03 -68.49
N ALA A 83 8.76 -3.72 -68.36
CA ALA A 83 8.39 -2.98 -67.17
C ALA A 83 6.86 -2.89 -67.10
N MET A 84 6.24 -3.66 -66.21
CA MET A 84 5.02 -3.37 -65.43
C MET A 84 4.33 -4.69 -65.06
N GLN A 85 4.57 -5.19 -63.85
CA GLN A 85 3.52 -5.55 -62.89
C GLN A 85 4.14 -6.10 -61.60
N VAL A 86 3.54 -5.67 -60.48
CA VAL A 86 3.72 -6.14 -59.11
C VAL A 86 5.00 -5.68 -58.41
N VAL A 87 4.89 -4.53 -57.73
CA VAL A 87 5.59 -4.31 -56.46
C VAL A 87 5.17 -5.45 -55.54
N GLU A 88 6.02 -6.45 -55.40
CA GLU A 88 5.78 -7.62 -54.55
C GLU A 88 5.56 -7.14 -53.12
N SER A 89 4.33 -7.24 -52.63
CA SER A 89 4.06 -7.05 -51.21
C SER A 89 4.82 -8.13 -50.44
N VAL A 90 5.25 -7.80 -49.22
CA VAL A 90 6.01 -8.70 -48.32
C VAL A 90 5.33 -10.08 -48.15
N GLY A 91 4.00 -10.15 -48.32
CA GLY A 91 3.25 -11.41 -48.33
C GLY A 91 3.61 -12.36 -49.48
N GLN A 92 4.07 -11.84 -50.62
CA GLN A 92 4.45 -12.64 -51.80
C GLN A 92 5.87 -13.20 -51.70
N GLN A 93 6.79 -12.49 -51.02
CA GLN A 93 8.12 -13.01 -50.66
C GLN A 93 8.08 -14.10 -49.57
N VAL A 94 7.07 -14.09 -48.70
CA VAL A 94 6.85 -15.17 -47.72
C VAL A 94 6.30 -16.44 -48.38
N VAL A 95 5.50 -16.31 -49.45
CA VAL A 95 4.97 -17.45 -50.22
C VAL A 95 6.04 -18.08 -51.12
N SER A 96 7.00 -17.30 -51.62
CA SER A 96 8.09 -17.81 -52.46
C SER A 96 9.24 -18.47 -51.69
N ALA A 97 9.24 -18.39 -50.35
CA ALA A 97 10.18 -19.14 -49.53
C ALA A 97 9.87 -20.65 -49.60
N GLU A 98 10.87 -21.43 -50.02
CA GLU A 98 10.83 -22.89 -50.25
C GLU A 98 10.35 -23.70 -49.03
N ALA A 99 10.36 -23.10 -47.84
CA ALA A 99 9.83 -23.64 -46.58
C ALA A 99 8.30 -23.85 -46.57
N LEU A 100 7.52 -23.11 -47.37
CA LEU A 100 6.05 -23.24 -47.40
C LEU A 100 5.57 -24.34 -48.36
N LYS A 101 6.36 -24.73 -49.37
CA LYS A 101 6.06 -25.90 -50.23
C LYS A 101 6.13 -27.21 -49.45
N GLY A 102 7.06 -27.33 -48.51
CA GLY A 102 7.11 -28.44 -47.54
C GLY A 102 5.91 -28.45 -46.58
N PHE A 103 5.33 -27.27 -46.29
CA PHE A 103 4.21 -27.11 -45.38
C PHE A 103 2.85 -27.47 -46.02
N VAL A 104 2.64 -27.16 -47.31
CA VAL A 104 1.43 -27.59 -48.04
C VAL A 104 1.36 -29.12 -48.18
N ALA A 105 2.51 -29.80 -48.26
CA ALA A 105 2.57 -31.27 -48.30
C ALA A 105 2.30 -31.92 -46.92
N SER A 106 2.37 -31.16 -45.82
CA SER A 106 2.19 -31.65 -44.46
C SER A 106 1.11 -30.86 -43.72
N LEU A 107 -0.10 -30.83 -44.26
CA LEU A 107 -1.30 -30.50 -43.48
C LEU A 107 -1.66 -31.66 -42.54
N ALA A 108 -0.86 -31.84 -41.50
CA ALA A 108 -1.29 -32.53 -40.28
C ALA A 108 -1.26 -31.50 -39.14
N GLY A 109 -2.43 -31.30 -38.54
CA GLY A 109 -2.76 -30.13 -37.72
C GLY A 109 -1.82 -29.85 -36.54
N ASN A 110 -1.82 -28.57 -36.18
CA ASN A 110 -1.38 -28.02 -34.88
C ASN A 110 0.12 -27.80 -34.65
N GLN A 111 0.83 -27.18 -35.59
CA GLN A 111 2.09 -26.49 -35.28
C GLN A 111 1.96 -24.98 -35.50
N ARG A 112 2.01 -24.21 -34.40
CA ARG A 112 2.17 -22.75 -34.44
C ARG A 112 3.65 -22.43 -34.66
N ILE A 113 3.96 -21.90 -35.83
CA ILE A 113 5.31 -21.40 -36.14
C ILE A 113 5.43 -19.99 -35.54
N ASN A 114 6.34 -19.80 -34.59
CA ASN A 114 6.74 -18.49 -34.12
C ASN A 114 7.95 -18.06 -34.98
N ILE A 115 7.72 -17.20 -35.97
CA ILE A 115 8.80 -16.62 -36.80
C ILE A 115 9.32 -15.40 -36.04
N PRO A 116 10.52 -15.43 -35.44
CA PRO A 116 11.10 -14.23 -34.87
C PRO A 116 11.45 -13.28 -36.02
N VAL A 117 10.66 -12.23 -36.19
CA VAL A 117 10.94 -11.15 -37.15
C VAL A 117 12.20 -10.42 -36.67
N LYS A 118 13.37 -10.84 -37.17
CA LYS A 118 14.68 -10.17 -36.99
C LYS A 118 14.81 -8.93 -37.89
N ALA A 119 13.74 -8.16 -38.05
CA ALA A 119 13.79 -6.81 -38.59
C ALA A 119 13.34 -5.87 -37.47
N ALA A 120 14.19 -5.71 -36.45
CA ALA A 120 14.04 -4.66 -35.48
C ALA A 120 14.20 -3.33 -36.23
N LEU A 121 13.11 -2.58 -36.37
CA LEU A 121 13.17 -1.17 -36.74
C LEU A 121 13.97 -0.44 -35.64
N LEU A 122 15.28 -0.27 -35.84
CA LEU A 122 16.16 0.52 -34.99
C LEU A 122 16.01 2.03 -35.31
N SER A 123 14.78 2.51 -35.46
CA SER A 123 14.53 3.95 -35.47
C SER A 123 14.66 4.44 -34.02
N VAL A 124 15.88 4.79 -33.63
CA VAL A 124 16.20 5.34 -32.30
C VAL A 124 15.75 6.80 -32.12
N ASP A 125 15.15 7.40 -33.14
CA ASP A 125 14.61 8.77 -33.10
C ASP A 125 13.16 8.80 -33.60
N VAL A 126 12.28 8.21 -32.79
CA VAL A 126 10.83 8.42 -32.92
C VAL A 126 10.54 9.72 -32.15
N PRO A 127 10.24 10.85 -32.83
CA PRO A 127 9.98 12.11 -32.15
C PRO A 127 8.90 11.90 -31.08
N GLY A 128 9.24 12.32 -29.85
CA GLY A 128 8.52 11.98 -28.63
C GLY A 128 7.06 12.40 -28.68
N GLN A 129 6.19 11.47 -29.09
CA GLN A 129 4.73 11.43 -28.97
C GLN A 129 4.06 10.27 -29.74
N ILE A 130 4.81 9.49 -30.54
CA ILE A 130 4.21 8.39 -31.33
C ILE A 130 3.92 7.14 -30.47
N VAL A 131 4.68 6.91 -29.40
CA VAL A 131 4.33 5.89 -28.39
C VAL A 131 3.44 6.57 -27.36
N ALA A 132 2.18 6.14 -27.28
CA ALA A 132 1.24 6.66 -26.29
C ALA A 132 1.85 6.48 -24.88
N PRO A 133 1.97 7.54 -24.07
CA PRO A 133 2.46 7.42 -22.71
C PRO A 133 1.54 6.46 -21.94
N HIS A 134 2.13 5.42 -21.36
CA HIS A 134 1.39 4.48 -20.53
C HIS A 134 0.97 5.18 -19.26
N ARG A 135 -0.31 5.57 -19.19
CA ARG A 135 -0.92 6.07 -17.96
C ARG A 135 -1.18 4.88 -17.04
N LEU A 136 -0.54 4.87 -15.87
CA LEU A 136 -0.86 3.93 -14.80
C LEU A 136 -2.35 4.05 -14.45
N PRO A 137 -3.13 2.95 -14.51
CA PRO A 137 -4.51 2.98 -14.09
C PRO A 137 -4.60 3.12 -12.56
N GLY A 138 -5.34 4.12 -12.09
CA GLY A 138 -5.51 4.41 -10.67
C GLY A 138 -4.99 5.79 -10.27
N ILE A 139 -5.39 6.22 -9.07
CA ILE A 139 -4.87 7.40 -8.39
C ILE A 139 -4.06 6.88 -7.21
N ASP A 140 -2.84 7.38 -7.05
CA ASP A 140 -2.04 7.10 -5.84
C ASP A 140 -2.73 7.78 -4.65
N VAL A 141 -3.31 6.97 -3.77
CA VAL A 141 -4.00 7.43 -2.57
C VAL A 141 -3.08 7.23 -1.38
N ALA A 142 -2.96 8.26 -0.53
CA ALA A 142 -2.22 8.13 0.72
C ALA A 142 -2.82 6.96 1.55
N PRO A 143 -1.98 6.16 2.23
CA PRO A 143 -2.47 5.05 3.03
C PRO A 143 -3.39 5.57 4.13
N LYS A 144 -4.66 5.15 4.08
CA LYS A 144 -5.67 5.51 5.07
C LYS A 144 -5.51 4.64 6.30
N GLN A 145 -5.48 5.28 7.47
CA GLN A 145 -5.52 4.56 8.73
C GLN A 145 -6.89 3.93 8.93
N ARG A 146 -6.92 2.80 9.65
CA ARG A 146 -8.19 2.30 10.15
C ARG A 146 -8.61 3.16 11.33
N LEU A 147 -9.83 3.67 11.26
CA LEU A 147 -10.50 4.39 12.33
C LEU A 147 -11.18 3.31 13.20
N PHE A 148 -10.94 3.33 14.51
CA PHE A 148 -11.23 2.19 15.39
C PHE A 148 -12.13 2.54 16.57
N ILE A 149 -12.27 3.82 16.92
CA ILE A 149 -12.93 4.19 18.18
C ILE A 149 -14.44 3.98 18.09
N ARG A 150 -15.03 4.26 16.93
CA ARG A 150 -16.43 3.97 16.67
C ARG A 150 -16.75 2.48 16.81
N ASP A 151 -15.84 1.59 16.40
CA ASP A 151 -16.01 0.13 16.51
C ASP A 151 -15.93 -0.37 17.96
N LEU A 152 -15.31 0.40 18.87
CA LEU A 152 -15.25 0.07 20.30
C LEU A 152 -16.50 0.46 21.07
N ILE A 153 -17.27 1.44 20.57
CA ILE A 153 -18.43 2.01 21.26
C ILE A 153 -19.70 1.28 20.81
N ALA A 154 -20.68 1.15 21.70
CA ALA A 154 -21.95 0.53 21.34
C ALA A 154 -22.70 1.37 20.28
N PRO A 155 -23.19 0.75 19.18
CA PRO A 155 -24.00 1.46 18.19
C PRO A 155 -25.46 1.63 18.65
N GLY A 156 -26.14 2.61 18.08
CA GLY A 156 -27.53 2.95 18.36
C GLY A 156 -28.09 3.85 17.26
N GLN A 157 -29.41 3.86 17.10
CA GLN A 157 -30.09 4.74 16.15
C GLN A 157 -31.09 5.62 16.89
N THR A 158 -31.26 6.85 16.43
CA THR A 158 -32.26 7.78 16.96
C THR A 158 -32.98 8.50 15.83
N THR A 159 -34.25 8.84 16.02
CA THR A 159 -35.03 9.69 15.09
C THR A 159 -35.25 11.11 15.63
N SER A 160 -34.89 11.34 16.90
CA SER A 160 -35.03 12.63 17.58
C SER A 160 -33.80 13.52 17.38
N SER A 161 -33.97 14.84 17.50
CA SER A 161 -32.85 15.81 17.49
C SER A 161 -32.09 15.85 18.81
N THR A 162 -32.65 15.29 19.88
CA THR A 162 -32.07 15.27 21.22
C THR A 162 -32.45 13.98 21.92
N ILE A 163 -31.50 13.40 22.65
CA ILE A 163 -31.68 12.19 23.44
C ILE A 163 -31.76 12.59 24.91
N TYR A 164 -32.88 12.24 25.53
CA TYR A 164 -33.09 12.34 26.97
C TYR A 164 -32.78 11.00 27.59
N TRP A 165 -31.86 10.97 28.53
CA TRP A 165 -31.53 9.75 29.25
C TRP A 165 -31.21 10.06 30.71
N VAL A 166 -31.41 9.06 31.55
CA VAL A 166 -31.23 9.18 32.99
C VAL A 166 -29.92 8.51 33.36
N GLN A 167 -29.02 9.28 33.94
CA GLN A 167 -27.78 8.79 34.52
C GLN A 167 -28.01 8.44 35.98
N GLN A 168 -27.68 7.22 36.41
CA GLN A 168 -27.59 6.95 37.85
C GLN A 168 -26.28 7.53 38.37
N THR A 169 -26.34 8.57 39.20
CA THR A 169 -25.17 9.31 39.71
C THR A 169 -24.59 8.69 40.98
N GLY A 170 -25.39 7.95 41.75
CA GLY A 170 -24.96 7.39 43.02
C GLY A 170 -25.66 6.07 43.37
N PHE A 171 -24.91 5.14 43.95
CA PHE A 171 -25.45 3.92 44.56
C PHE A 171 -24.79 3.66 45.91
N THR A 172 -25.44 4.09 46.99
CA THR A 172 -24.98 3.81 48.36
C THR A 172 -25.64 2.54 48.84
N ASN A 173 -24.95 1.40 48.69
CA ASN A 173 -25.42 0.11 49.17
C ASN A 173 -24.99 -0.11 50.63
N ASN A 174 -25.94 0.06 51.55
CA ASN A 174 -25.72 -0.21 52.97
C ASN A 174 -26.21 -1.60 53.40
N ALA A 175 -26.50 -2.51 52.45
CA ALA A 175 -26.96 -3.85 52.77
C ALA A 175 -25.94 -4.60 53.63
N ARG A 176 -26.40 -5.10 54.78
CA ARG A 176 -25.63 -5.94 55.70
C ARG A 176 -26.56 -6.94 56.36
N VAL A 177 -26.01 -8.00 56.95
CA VAL A 177 -26.78 -8.92 57.79
C VAL A 177 -27.21 -8.18 59.05
N VAL A 178 -28.52 -8.17 59.34
CA VAL A 178 -29.11 -7.41 60.46
C VAL A 178 -29.76 -8.40 61.42
N ALA A 179 -29.40 -8.33 62.69
CA ALA A 179 -30.00 -9.14 63.75
C ALA A 179 -31.46 -8.72 64.00
N GLU A 180 -32.31 -9.68 64.39
CA GLU A 180 -33.72 -9.43 64.69
C GLU A 180 -33.86 -8.34 65.78
N GLY A 181 -34.76 -7.38 65.54
CA GLY A 181 -35.01 -6.25 66.45
C GLY A 181 -34.17 -4.99 66.22
N THR A 182 -33.22 -4.99 65.29
CA THR A 182 -32.42 -3.78 64.95
C THR A 182 -32.89 -3.08 63.67
N GLN A 183 -32.69 -1.76 63.59
CA GLN A 183 -33.09 -0.97 62.41
C GLN A 183 -32.27 -1.39 61.20
N LYS A 184 -32.97 -1.77 60.12
CA LYS A 184 -32.36 -2.12 58.85
C LYS A 184 -31.79 -0.86 58.19
N PRO A 185 -30.57 -0.93 57.62
CA PRO A 185 -29.99 0.21 56.92
C PRO A 185 -30.72 0.50 55.61
N TYR A 186 -30.89 1.79 55.31
CA TYR A 186 -31.42 2.26 54.03
C TYR A 186 -30.29 2.34 53.00
N SER A 187 -30.56 1.85 51.79
CA SER A 187 -29.71 2.10 50.62
C SER A 187 -30.36 3.18 49.77
N ASN A 188 -29.56 4.04 49.14
CA ASN A 188 -30.04 5.13 48.29
C ASN A 188 -29.52 4.98 46.85
N ILE A 189 -30.37 5.33 45.88
CA ILE A 189 -30.02 5.39 44.46
C ILE A 189 -30.38 6.77 43.95
N GLU A 190 -29.41 7.47 43.36
CA GLU A 190 -29.61 8.80 42.82
C GLU A 190 -29.58 8.77 41.29
N PHE A 191 -30.47 9.55 40.68
CA PHE A 191 -30.63 9.67 39.24
C PHE A 191 -30.56 11.15 38.85
N GLY A 192 -29.80 11.45 37.79
CA GLY A 192 -29.71 12.76 37.15
C GLY A 192 -30.18 12.66 35.70
N GLU A 193 -30.95 13.64 35.25
CA GLU A 193 -31.35 13.75 33.84
C GLU A 193 -30.20 14.37 33.04
N LYS A 194 -29.80 13.73 31.94
CA LYS A 194 -28.81 14.27 31.00
C LYS A 194 -29.45 14.37 29.60
N ILE A 195 -29.18 15.50 28.96
CA ILE A 195 -29.70 15.85 27.64
C ILE A 195 -28.53 15.88 26.67
N THR A 196 -28.53 14.96 25.69
CA THR A 196 -27.50 14.90 24.65
C THR A 196 -28.10 15.36 23.32
N PRO A 197 -27.72 16.54 22.80
CA PRO A 197 -28.17 17.00 21.49
C PRO A 197 -27.46 16.24 20.35
N VAL A 198 -28.16 15.99 19.26
CA VAL A 198 -27.57 15.48 18.01
C VAL A 198 -26.82 16.61 17.32
N ARG A 199 -25.57 16.34 16.94
CA ARG A 199 -24.70 17.27 16.21
C ARG A 199 -24.52 16.82 14.77
N THR A 200 -24.21 17.77 13.90
CA THR A 200 -23.95 17.52 12.48
C THR A 200 -22.47 17.73 12.20
N ILE A 201 -21.82 16.71 11.64
CA ILE A 201 -20.43 16.79 11.16
C ILE A 201 -20.51 16.78 9.64
N ALA A 202 -19.95 17.79 8.99
CA ALA A 202 -20.03 17.93 7.54
C ALA A 202 -18.76 18.56 6.98
N HIS A 203 -18.41 18.18 5.75
CA HIS A 203 -17.43 18.90 4.95
C HIS A 203 -17.90 18.99 3.50
N LEU A 204 -17.37 19.97 2.78
CA LEU A 204 -17.68 20.22 1.38
C LEU A 204 -16.41 20.11 0.54
N PHE A 205 -16.56 19.53 -0.64
CA PHE A 205 -15.54 19.47 -1.67
C PHE A 205 -16.07 20.15 -2.94
N LYS A 206 -15.22 20.93 -3.61
CA LYS A 206 -15.55 21.53 -4.90
C LYS A 206 -14.69 20.89 -5.98
N ALA A 207 -15.33 20.44 -7.06
CA ALA A 207 -14.67 19.86 -8.23
C ALA A 207 -15.16 20.53 -9.51
N SER A 208 -14.34 20.58 -10.55
CA SER A 208 -14.81 21.01 -11.88
C SER A 208 -15.66 19.90 -12.50
N LYS A 209 -16.78 20.28 -13.13
CA LYS A 209 -17.67 19.35 -13.83
C LYS A 209 -16.93 18.56 -14.91
N GLN A 210 -16.10 19.23 -15.71
CA GLN A 210 -15.35 18.60 -16.81
C GLN A 210 -14.38 17.53 -16.30
N ILE A 211 -13.69 17.80 -15.19
CA ILE A 211 -12.75 16.85 -14.59
C ILE A 211 -13.48 15.61 -14.06
N LEU A 212 -14.69 15.75 -13.51
CA LEU A 212 -15.48 14.60 -13.06
C LEU A 212 -16.03 13.77 -14.24
N ASP A 213 -16.43 14.42 -15.33
CA ASP A 213 -16.94 13.74 -16.53
C ASP A 213 -15.82 12.98 -17.27
N ASP A 214 -14.61 13.56 -17.35
CA ASP A 214 -13.48 12.96 -18.06
C ASP A 214 -12.76 11.85 -17.27
N PHE A 215 -12.96 11.79 -15.96
CA PHE A 215 -12.26 10.86 -15.05
C PHE A 215 -13.22 10.13 -14.12
N ALA A 216 -13.85 9.05 -14.61
CA ALA A 216 -14.73 8.20 -13.80
C ALA A 216 -14.06 7.63 -12.52
N GLN A 217 -12.73 7.45 -12.51
CA GLN A 217 -11.99 7.01 -11.31
C GLN A 217 -11.88 8.08 -10.22
N LEU A 218 -11.93 9.37 -10.57
CA LEU A 218 -11.90 10.46 -9.57
C LEU A 218 -13.15 10.42 -8.69
N GLN A 219 -14.31 10.09 -9.25
CA GLN A 219 -15.56 10.04 -8.48
C GLN A 219 -15.50 9.01 -7.34
N SER A 220 -15.02 7.79 -7.62
CA SER A 220 -14.88 6.75 -6.58
C SER A 220 -13.80 7.11 -5.55
N THR A 221 -12.72 7.75 -5.98
CA THR A 221 -11.65 8.19 -5.08
C THR A 221 -12.14 9.30 -4.17
N VAL A 222 -12.84 10.29 -4.71
CA VAL A 222 -13.42 11.41 -3.94
C VAL A 222 -14.46 10.90 -2.93
N ASP A 223 -15.34 9.95 -3.30
CA ASP A 223 -16.26 9.35 -2.33
C ASP A 223 -15.51 8.65 -1.18
N THR A 224 -14.46 7.90 -1.50
CA THR A 224 -13.65 7.22 -0.47
C THR A 224 -12.86 8.20 0.40
N GLU A 225 -12.35 9.30 -0.15
CA GLU A 225 -11.65 10.35 0.61
C GLU A 225 -12.62 11.13 1.51
N MET A 226 -13.77 11.52 0.99
CA MET A 226 -14.76 12.27 1.77
C MET A 226 -15.27 11.44 2.94
N ARG A 227 -15.66 10.18 2.71
CA ARG A 227 -16.08 9.31 3.82
C ARG A 227 -14.99 9.11 4.87
N PHE A 228 -13.73 9.01 4.44
CA PHE A 228 -12.62 8.90 5.38
C PHE A 228 -12.40 10.19 6.18
N GLY A 229 -12.41 11.35 5.53
CA GLY A 229 -12.26 12.65 6.17
C GLY A 229 -13.38 12.95 7.17
N LEU A 230 -14.62 12.57 6.85
CA LEU A 230 -15.75 12.68 7.78
C LEU A 230 -15.55 11.80 9.00
N LYS A 231 -15.24 10.50 8.82
CA LYS A 231 -14.99 9.61 9.95
C LYS A 231 -13.76 10.01 10.79
N TYR A 232 -12.76 10.64 10.18
CA TYR A 232 -11.60 11.17 10.91
C TYR A 232 -12.01 12.35 11.82
N ALA A 233 -12.81 13.28 11.30
CA ALA A 233 -13.36 14.38 12.09
C ALA A 233 -14.32 13.87 13.19
N GLU A 234 -15.14 12.86 12.87
CA GLU A 234 -16.00 12.15 13.83
C GLU A 234 -15.19 11.61 15.02
N GLU A 235 -14.11 10.89 14.74
CA GLU A 235 -13.27 10.30 15.79
C GLU A 235 -12.66 11.37 16.71
N GLN A 236 -12.26 12.52 16.15
CA GLN A 236 -11.76 13.65 16.96
C GLN A 236 -12.85 14.22 17.88
N GLU A 237 -14.07 14.40 17.38
CA GLU A 237 -15.19 14.90 18.19
C GLU A 237 -15.65 13.91 19.26
N ILE A 238 -15.72 12.61 18.94
CA ILE A 238 -16.05 11.54 19.90
C ILE A 238 -15.03 11.51 21.04
N LEU A 239 -13.76 11.73 20.75
CA LEU A 239 -12.70 11.70 21.73
C LEU A 239 -12.59 12.99 22.53
N PHE A 240 -12.48 14.12 21.84
CA PHE A 240 -12.03 15.40 22.40
C PHE A 240 -13.06 16.52 22.36
N GLY A 241 -14.26 16.26 21.83
CA GLY A 241 -15.32 17.25 21.80
C GLY A 241 -15.56 17.85 23.19
N ASP A 242 -15.61 19.18 23.27
CA ASP A 242 -15.69 19.92 24.54
C ASP A 242 -17.12 20.06 25.08
N GLY A 243 -18.12 19.55 24.35
CA GLY A 243 -19.53 19.64 24.68
C GLY A 243 -20.12 21.05 24.54
N THR A 244 -19.35 22.05 24.08
CA THR A 244 -19.80 23.43 23.99
C THR A 244 -20.25 23.81 22.58
N GLY A 245 -21.31 24.62 22.50
CA GLY A 245 -21.83 25.11 21.22
C GLY A 245 -22.28 23.99 20.29
N VAL A 246 -21.46 23.70 19.27
CA VAL A 246 -21.72 22.75 18.19
C VAL A 246 -20.97 21.43 18.38
N HIS A 247 -19.94 21.39 19.23
CA HIS A 247 -19.13 20.21 19.46
C HIS A 247 -19.89 19.13 20.25
N LEU A 248 -19.46 17.88 20.09
CA LEU A 248 -19.95 16.77 20.89
C LEU A 248 -19.34 16.81 22.30
N ASP A 249 -19.99 16.20 23.28
CA ASP A 249 -19.41 15.98 24.61
C ASP A 249 -18.59 14.69 24.57
N GLY A 250 -17.29 14.82 24.30
CA GLY A 250 -16.37 13.71 24.03
C GLY A 250 -16.06 12.85 25.27
N ILE A 251 -15.40 11.72 25.07
CA ILE A 251 -15.04 10.79 26.15
C ILE A 251 -13.96 11.38 27.06
N MET A 252 -12.96 12.06 26.49
CA MET A 252 -11.78 12.54 27.22
C MET A 252 -12.11 13.58 28.30
N PRO A 253 -12.94 14.62 28.05
CA PRO A 253 -13.27 15.61 29.08
C PRO A 253 -14.15 15.05 30.21
N GLN A 254 -14.90 13.98 29.94
CA GLN A 254 -15.76 13.32 30.93
C GLN A 254 -15.02 12.23 31.70
N ALA A 255 -13.95 11.65 31.15
CA ALA A 255 -13.22 10.56 31.77
C ALA A 255 -12.65 10.94 33.15
N SER A 256 -12.62 9.96 34.05
CA SER A 256 -11.97 10.11 35.35
C SER A 256 -10.46 10.27 35.18
N VAL A 257 -9.87 11.19 35.95
CA VAL A 257 -8.42 11.37 35.96
C VAL A 257 -7.76 10.16 36.60
N PHE A 258 -6.63 9.73 36.04
CA PHE A 258 -5.80 8.66 36.58
C PHE A 258 -5.34 9.00 38.01
N ASP A 259 -5.77 8.18 38.96
CA ASP A 259 -5.41 8.27 40.37
C ASP A 259 -4.98 6.87 40.86
N PRO A 260 -3.67 6.58 40.89
CA PRO A 260 -3.19 5.26 41.23
C PRO A 260 -3.44 4.95 42.72
N ALA A 261 -4.14 3.84 42.98
CA ALA A 261 -4.45 3.41 44.35
C ALA A 261 -3.20 3.11 45.20
N PHE A 262 -2.07 2.81 44.56
CA PHE A 262 -0.77 2.62 45.19
C PHE A 262 0.35 2.92 44.19
N VAL A 263 1.52 3.29 44.70
CA VAL A 263 2.72 3.54 43.89
C VAL A 263 3.52 2.25 43.76
N VAL A 264 3.92 1.91 42.53
CA VAL A 264 4.77 0.75 42.22
C VAL A 264 6.24 1.20 42.20
N ALA A 265 7.15 0.39 42.73
CA ALA A 265 8.59 0.65 42.60
C ALA A 265 9.01 0.43 41.14
N GLU A 266 9.85 1.33 40.58
CA GLU A 266 10.27 1.31 39.17
C GLU A 266 9.11 1.37 38.17
N GLN A 267 8.14 2.26 38.44
CA GLN A 267 6.93 2.42 37.64
C GLN A 267 7.25 2.71 36.16
N ASN A 268 6.54 1.98 35.30
CA ASN A 268 6.68 2.08 33.85
C ASN A 268 5.32 2.30 33.18
N GLY A 269 5.30 2.71 31.92
CA GLY A 269 4.04 2.97 31.18
C GLY A 269 3.10 1.76 31.11
N ILE A 270 3.64 0.54 31.25
CA ILE A 270 2.87 -0.71 31.34
C ILE A 270 2.09 -0.81 32.66
N ASP A 271 2.69 -0.35 33.76
CA ASP A 271 2.10 -0.37 35.10
C ASP A 271 1.00 0.70 35.21
N ASP A 272 1.21 1.87 34.59
CA ASP A 272 0.19 2.92 34.51
C ASP A 272 -1.12 2.41 33.90
N LEU A 273 -1.01 1.69 32.78
CA LEU A 273 -2.18 1.09 32.13
C LEU A 273 -2.82 0.00 33.00
N ARG A 274 -2.02 -0.78 33.74
CA ARG A 274 -2.55 -1.80 34.66
C ARG A 274 -3.28 -1.18 35.86
N LEU A 275 -2.77 -0.07 36.38
CA LEU A 275 -3.37 0.70 37.46
C LEU A 275 -4.65 1.39 36.99
N ALA A 276 -4.67 1.89 35.74
CA ALA A 276 -5.88 2.45 35.13
C ALA A 276 -6.97 1.38 34.97
N MET A 277 -6.61 0.15 34.56
CA MET A 277 -7.55 -0.98 34.56
C MET A 277 -8.09 -1.28 35.97
N LEU A 278 -7.22 -1.23 36.99
CA LEU A 278 -7.63 -1.44 38.38
C LEU A 278 -8.59 -0.35 38.86
N GLN A 279 -8.35 0.91 38.52
CA GLN A 279 -9.26 2.03 38.84
C GLN A 279 -10.64 1.82 38.22
N SER A 280 -10.71 1.45 36.93
CA SER A 280 -11.97 1.11 36.26
C SER A 280 -12.68 -0.07 36.93
N GLN A 281 -11.92 -1.10 37.32
CA GLN A 281 -12.46 -2.29 37.99
C GLN A 281 -12.98 -1.99 39.41
N LEU A 282 -12.35 -1.08 40.14
CA LEU A 282 -12.84 -0.58 41.44
C LEU A 282 -14.15 0.19 41.29
N ALA A 283 -14.33 0.91 40.18
CA ALA A 283 -15.62 1.50 39.79
C ALA A 283 -16.66 0.47 39.30
N ARG A 284 -16.34 -0.84 39.38
CA ARG A 284 -17.17 -1.99 38.96
C ARG A 284 -17.39 -2.09 37.44
N PHE A 285 -16.54 -1.46 36.64
CA PHE A 285 -16.53 -1.60 35.19
C PHE A 285 -15.28 -2.37 34.76
N SER A 286 -15.44 -3.46 34.00
CA SER A 286 -14.30 -4.15 33.41
C SER A 286 -13.85 -3.37 32.18
N ALA A 287 -12.61 -2.90 32.17
CA ALA A 287 -12.02 -2.27 31.00
C ALA A 287 -12.09 -3.22 29.78
N SER A 288 -12.34 -2.65 28.61
CA SER A 288 -12.54 -3.36 27.34
C SER A 288 -11.40 -3.15 26.34
N GLY A 289 -10.63 -2.07 26.51
CA GLY A 289 -9.53 -1.72 25.61
C GLY A 289 -8.76 -0.51 26.12
N HIS A 290 -7.61 -0.28 25.49
CA HIS A 290 -6.75 0.88 25.70
C HIS A 290 -6.68 1.70 24.40
N VAL A 291 -6.70 3.02 24.50
CA VAL A 291 -6.49 3.96 23.39
C VAL A 291 -5.28 4.83 23.73
N LEU A 292 -4.31 4.90 22.81
CA LEU A 292 -3.05 5.61 23.01
C LEU A 292 -2.42 6.03 21.69
N HIS A 293 -1.41 6.89 21.73
CA HIS A 293 -0.74 7.36 20.51
C HIS A 293 0.27 6.33 19.96
N PHE A 294 0.46 6.25 18.64
CA PHE A 294 1.43 5.33 18.01
C PHE A 294 2.85 5.46 18.57
N ILE A 295 3.31 6.68 18.84
CA ILE A 295 4.65 6.93 19.42
C ILE A 295 4.75 6.33 20.82
N ASP A 296 3.71 6.45 21.63
CA ASP A 296 3.74 5.96 23.01
C ASP A 296 3.54 4.44 23.05
N TRP A 297 2.79 3.87 22.10
CA TRP A 297 2.77 2.43 21.88
C TRP A 297 4.17 1.88 21.59
N ALA A 298 4.88 2.49 20.65
CA ALA A 298 6.22 2.07 20.29
C ALA A 298 7.19 2.21 21.47
N LYS A 299 7.06 3.24 22.31
CA LYS A 299 7.85 3.36 23.55
C LYS A 299 7.59 2.18 24.50
N ILE A 300 6.32 1.80 24.67
CA ILE A 300 5.91 0.68 25.52
C ILE A 300 6.42 -0.66 24.95
N GLU A 301 6.38 -0.86 23.64
CA GLU A 301 6.91 -2.07 23.00
C GLU A 301 8.44 -2.18 23.13
N LEU A 302 9.14 -1.05 23.07
CA LEU A 302 10.60 -0.99 23.14
C LEU A 302 11.14 -1.08 24.58
N THR A 303 10.28 -1.27 25.57
CA THR A 303 10.67 -1.37 26.98
C THR A 303 11.45 -2.65 27.24
N LYS A 304 12.59 -2.51 27.92
CA LYS A 304 13.53 -3.59 28.19
C LYS A 304 13.74 -3.83 29.67
N ASP A 305 14.04 -5.07 30.02
CA ASP A 305 14.55 -5.42 31.35
C ASP A 305 16.02 -5.00 31.52
N THR A 306 16.56 -5.15 32.72
CA THR A 306 17.97 -4.86 33.06
C THR A 306 18.97 -5.76 32.31
N LEU A 307 18.50 -6.83 31.67
CA LEU A 307 19.29 -7.76 30.85
C LEU A 307 19.17 -7.44 29.34
N GLY A 308 18.48 -6.35 28.97
CA GLY A 308 18.32 -5.89 27.59
C GLY A 308 17.29 -6.67 26.77
N ARG A 309 16.48 -7.52 27.39
CA ARG A 309 15.40 -8.28 26.74
C ARG A 309 14.14 -7.42 26.69
N TYR A 310 13.40 -7.51 25.59
CA TYR A 310 12.10 -6.85 25.46
C TYR A 310 11.07 -7.50 26.38
N ILE A 311 10.29 -6.68 27.10
CA ILE A 311 9.28 -7.15 28.05
C ILE A 311 8.01 -7.62 27.31
N LEU A 312 7.57 -6.85 26.32
CA LEU A 312 6.32 -7.10 25.59
C LEU A 312 6.54 -7.51 24.13
N ALA A 313 7.53 -6.91 23.46
CA ALA A 313 7.76 -7.16 22.05
C ALA A 313 8.64 -8.40 21.83
N ASN A 314 8.25 -9.26 20.90
CA ASN A 314 9.19 -10.19 20.28
C ASN A 314 9.42 -9.73 18.83
N PRO A 315 10.60 -9.18 18.48
CA PRO A 315 10.87 -8.69 17.13
C PRO A 315 10.70 -9.74 16.03
N SER A 316 10.72 -11.04 16.36
CA SER A 316 10.52 -12.13 15.40
C SER A 316 9.06 -12.57 15.23
N ALA A 317 8.12 -12.11 16.06
CA ALA A 317 6.72 -12.49 16.00
C ALA A 317 5.82 -11.25 16.04
N LEU A 318 5.11 -11.00 14.94
CA LEU A 318 4.15 -9.90 14.85
C LEU A 318 2.85 -10.30 15.54
N THR A 319 2.74 -10.04 16.84
CA THR A 319 1.51 -10.25 17.61
C THR A 319 0.58 -9.05 17.45
N THR A 320 -0.73 -9.28 17.38
CA THR A 320 -1.75 -8.22 17.45
C THR A 320 -1.55 -7.39 18.72
N PRO A 321 -1.62 -6.04 18.65
CA PRO A 321 -1.36 -5.16 19.79
C PRO A 321 -2.39 -5.42 20.90
N THR A 322 -1.95 -6.17 21.91
CA THR A 322 -2.73 -6.49 23.09
C THR A 322 -1.86 -6.27 24.31
N LEU A 323 -2.46 -5.71 25.36
CA LEU A 323 -1.78 -5.46 26.62
C LEU A 323 -2.68 -5.91 27.76
N TRP A 324 -2.14 -6.71 28.69
CA TRP A 324 -2.90 -7.28 29.81
C TRP A 324 -4.17 -8.03 29.38
N GLY A 325 -4.17 -8.63 28.18
CA GLY A 325 -5.32 -9.35 27.62
C GLY A 325 -6.40 -8.45 27.01
N LEU A 326 -6.21 -7.13 26.98
CA LEU A 326 -7.09 -6.17 26.33
C LEU A 326 -6.49 -5.69 24.99
N PRO A 327 -7.33 -5.42 23.97
CA PRO A 327 -6.87 -4.80 22.73
C PRO A 327 -6.32 -3.40 22.99
N VAL A 328 -5.25 -3.05 22.27
CA VAL A 328 -4.69 -1.69 22.25
C VAL A 328 -4.99 -1.08 20.88
N VAL A 329 -5.68 0.05 20.91
CA VAL A 329 -6.00 0.86 19.74
C VAL A 329 -5.06 2.06 19.72
N ALA A 330 -4.15 2.04 18.75
CA ALA A 330 -3.21 3.13 18.54
C ALA A 330 -3.78 4.15 17.53
N THR A 331 -3.69 5.44 17.86
CA THR A 331 -4.13 6.54 17.01
C THR A 331 -3.00 7.54 16.75
N GLU A 332 -3.08 8.32 15.67
CA GLU A 332 -2.13 9.41 15.35
C GLU A 332 -2.57 10.76 15.93
N ALA A 333 -3.69 10.80 16.64
CA ALA A 333 -4.22 12.04 17.18
C ALA A 333 -3.19 12.69 18.12
N ALA A 334 -2.63 13.84 17.73
CA ALA A 334 -1.56 14.50 18.48
C ALA A 334 -1.95 14.83 19.93
N ALA A 335 -3.25 15.01 20.21
CA ALA A 335 -3.77 15.24 21.54
C ALA A 335 -3.65 14.03 22.49
N PHE A 336 -3.42 12.82 21.96
CA PHE A 336 -3.09 11.60 22.74
C PHE A 336 -1.59 11.48 23.06
N LEU A 337 -0.73 12.35 22.55
CA LEU A 337 0.71 12.23 22.81
C LEU A 337 1.01 12.40 24.30
N GLY A 338 1.63 11.37 24.89
CA GLY A 338 1.92 11.27 26.31
C GLY A 338 0.71 10.98 27.19
N LYS A 339 -0.47 10.74 26.61
CA LYS A 339 -1.71 10.41 27.33
C LYS A 339 -2.25 9.05 26.93
N PHE A 340 -3.01 8.45 27.82
CA PHE A 340 -3.74 7.21 27.55
C PHE A 340 -5.20 7.34 27.96
N LEU A 341 -6.04 6.52 27.35
CA LEU A 341 -7.43 6.33 27.72
C LEU A 341 -7.72 4.83 27.87
N THR A 342 -8.14 4.42 29.05
CA THR A 342 -8.47 3.02 29.36
C THR A 342 -9.90 2.97 29.85
N GLY A 343 -10.72 2.07 29.30
CA GLY A 343 -12.08 1.97 29.80
C GLY A 343 -12.97 0.93 29.15
N ALA A 344 -14.20 0.87 29.63
CA ALA A 344 -15.25 0.03 29.10
C ALA A 344 -16.03 0.79 28.02
N PHE A 345 -15.53 0.81 26.77
CA PHE A 345 -16.16 1.53 25.66
C PHE A 345 -17.55 0.97 25.31
N ASN A 346 -17.72 -0.35 25.44
CA ASN A 346 -18.98 -1.03 25.12
C ASN A 346 -20.13 -0.77 26.11
N ALA A 347 -19.83 -0.50 27.38
CA ALA A 347 -20.81 -0.32 28.44
C ALA A 347 -20.86 1.12 28.97
N GLY A 348 -19.77 1.88 28.79
CA GLY A 348 -19.62 3.24 29.28
C GLY A 348 -20.15 4.31 28.33
N ALA A 349 -20.18 4.03 27.02
CA ALA A 349 -20.65 4.97 26.01
C ALA A 349 -21.49 4.27 24.92
N GLN A 350 -22.40 5.03 24.33
CA GLN A 350 -23.17 4.61 23.16
C GLN A 350 -23.29 5.76 22.17
N ILE A 351 -23.04 5.45 20.89
CA ILE A 351 -23.26 6.38 19.79
C ILE A 351 -24.68 6.18 19.27
N PHE A 352 -25.37 7.27 18.98
CA PHE A 352 -26.67 7.27 18.36
C PHE A 352 -26.61 8.02 17.04
N ASP A 353 -26.75 7.29 15.94
CA ASP A 353 -26.83 7.89 14.62
C ASP A 353 -28.26 8.32 14.33
N ARG A 354 -28.39 9.58 13.91
CA ARG A 354 -29.64 10.16 13.42
C ARG A 354 -29.71 10.13 11.90
N GLU A 355 -28.57 10.27 11.26
CA GLU A 355 -28.39 10.25 9.82
C GLU A 355 -27.00 9.67 9.55
N ASP A 356 -26.96 8.54 8.86
CA ASP A 356 -25.71 7.93 8.41
C ASP A 356 -24.98 8.87 7.44
N ALA A 357 -23.67 8.70 7.30
CA ALA A 357 -22.85 9.49 6.37
C ALA A 357 -23.44 9.47 4.94
N ASN A 358 -23.96 10.63 4.51
CA ASN A 358 -24.61 10.81 3.23
C ASN A 358 -23.78 11.75 2.36
N VAL A 359 -23.66 11.44 1.07
CA VAL A 359 -22.94 12.24 0.08
C VAL A 359 -23.95 12.79 -0.92
N VAL A 360 -24.12 14.11 -0.92
CA VAL A 360 -25.03 14.84 -1.81
C VAL A 360 -24.22 15.71 -2.76
N ILE A 361 -24.57 15.67 -4.04
CA ILE A 361 -23.93 16.45 -5.09
C ILE A 361 -24.89 17.55 -5.53
N SER A 362 -24.40 18.78 -5.63
CA SER A 362 -25.15 19.93 -6.14
C SER A 362 -24.36 20.66 -7.21
N THR A 363 -25.02 20.96 -8.32
CA THR A 363 -24.49 21.76 -9.44
C THR A 363 -24.95 23.21 -9.41
N GLU A 364 -25.82 23.58 -8.46
CA GLU A 364 -26.50 24.88 -8.40
C GLU A 364 -26.13 25.69 -7.15
N ASN A 365 -25.03 25.34 -6.48
CA ASN A 365 -24.63 26.01 -5.24
C ASN A 365 -23.90 27.34 -5.52
N ALA A 366 -24.54 28.47 -5.19
CA ALA A 366 -24.01 29.82 -5.40
C ALA A 366 -23.53 30.04 -6.85
N ASP A 367 -22.25 30.35 -7.05
CA ASP A 367 -21.68 30.61 -8.39
C ASP A 367 -21.25 29.33 -9.13
N ASP A 368 -21.46 28.15 -8.56
CA ASP A 368 -20.94 26.90 -9.13
C ASP A 368 -21.56 26.60 -10.49
N PHE A 369 -22.83 26.99 -10.69
CA PHE A 369 -23.51 26.89 -11.98
C PHE A 369 -22.84 27.74 -13.07
N GLU A 370 -22.49 28.99 -12.75
CA GLU A 370 -21.83 29.91 -13.69
C GLU A 370 -20.37 29.50 -13.96
N LYS A 371 -19.71 28.88 -12.99
CA LYS A 371 -18.28 28.51 -13.04
C LYS A 371 -18.04 27.07 -13.50
N ASN A 372 -19.08 26.32 -13.89
CA ASN A 372 -19.00 24.89 -14.20
C ASN A 372 -18.32 24.05 -13.09
N MET A 373 -18.63 24.40 -11.84
CA MET A 373 -18.18 23.68 -10.65
C MET A 373 -19.31 22.81 -10.11
N ILE A 374 -18.93 21.79 -9.36
CA ILE A 374 -19.81 20.88 -8.65
C ILE A 374 -19.41 20.92 -7.18
N SER A 375 -20.38 21.20 -6.31
CA SER A 375 -20.24 21.09 -4.87
C SER A 375 -20.68 19.70 -4.43
N ILE A 376 -19.82 18.99 -3.72
CA ILE A 376 -20.15 17.71 -3.09
C ILE A 376 -20.12 17.92 -1.58
N ARG A 377 -21.21 17.59 -0.90
CA ARG A 377 -21.34 17.66 0.55
C ARG A 377 -21.39 16.25 1.11
N CYS A 378 -20.56 15.98 2.10
CA CYS A 378 -20.65 14.77 2.91
C CYS A 378 -21.01 15.18 4.35
N GLU A 379 -22.13 14.68 4.85
CA GLU A 379 -22.61 15.01 6.20
C GLU A 379 -23.15 13.78 6.93
N GLU A 380 -23.01 13.78 8.25
CA GLU A 380 -23.62 12.81 9.15
C GLU A 380 -24.17 13.54 10.37
N ARG A 381 -25.10 12.89 11.07
CA ARG A 381 -25.69 13.42 12.30
C ARG A 381 -25.70 12.36 13.37
N LEU A 382 -25.02 12.64 14.48
CA LEU A 382 -24.90 11.70 15.59
C LEU A 382 -24.88 12.39 16.96
N ALA A 383 -25.13 11.60 17.99
CA ALA A 383 -25.04 11.99 19.39
C ALA A 383 -24.22 10.95 20.15
N LEU A 384 -23.39 11.40 21.09
CA LEU A 384 -22.63 10.54 21.99
C LEU A 384 -23.20 10.61 23.41
N ALA A 385 -23.67 9.48 23.93
CA ALA A 385 -24.12 9.38 25.31
C ALA A 385 -23.09 8.59 26.13
N VAL A 386 -22.43 9.27 27.06
CA VAL A 386 -21.52 8.65 28.03
C VAL A 386 -22.28 8.35 29.32
N TYR A 387 -22.78 7.13 29.46
CA TYR A 387 -23.58 6.70 30.61
C TYR A 387 -22.80 6.71 31.93
N ARG A 388 -21.50 6.38 31.86
CA ARG A 388 -20.64 6.16 33.02
C ARG A 388 -19.26 6.77 32.78
N PRO A 389 -19.05 8.04 33.17
CA PRO A 389 -17.75 8.69 33.05
C PRO A 389 -16.64 7.96 33.82
N GLU A 390 -16.98 7.38 34.97
CA GLU A 390 -16.08 6.55 35.81
C GLU A 390 -15.61 5.26 35.12
N ALA A 391 -16.28 4.82 34.06
CA ALA A 391 -15.84 3.66 33.28
C ALA A 391 -14.62 3.97 32.40
N PHE A 392 -14.27 5.25 32.24
CA PHE A 392 -13.14 5.74 31.47
C PHE A 392 -12.13 6.39 32.41
N VAL A 393 -10.86 6.03 32.24
CA VAL A 393 -9.72 6.57 32.97
C VAL A 393 -8.77 7.19 31.97
N THR A 394 -8.41 8.46 32.18
CA THR A 394 -7.44 9.18 31.37
C THR A 394 -6.30 9.72 32.22
N GLY A 395 -5.08 9.63 31.72
CA GLY A 395 -3.89 10.08 32.44
C GLY A 395 -2.72 10.35 31.50
N GLY A 396 -1.72 11.05 32.03
CA GLY A 396 -0.40 11.10 31.41
C GLY A 396 0.42 9.88 31.80
N PHE A 397 1.27 9.40 30.89
CA PHE A 397 2.25 8.38 31.27
C PHE A 397 3.24 8.95 32.28
N SER A 398 3.48 8.19 33.36
CA SER A 398 4.56 8.48 34.28
C SER A 398 5.90 8.35 33.55
N VAL A 399 6.81 9.30 33.79
CA VAL A 399 8.16 9.22 33.21
C VAL A 399 8.86 8.04 33.88
N PRO A 400 9.46 7.10 33.12
CA PRO A 400 10.18 5.98 33.71
C PRO A 400 11.23 6.52 34.67
N THR A 401 11.15 6.13 35.94
CA THR A 401 12.16 6.54 36.91
C THR A 401 13.44 5.76 36.56
N PRO A 402 14.59 6.41 36.28
CA PRO A 402 15.81 5.68 36.03
C PRO A 402 16.13 4.81 37.26
N PRO A 403 16.62 3.57 37.08
CA PRO A 403 17.07 2.78 38.22
C PRO A 403 18.14 3.61 38.95
N ILE A 404 17.94 3.80 40.26
CA ILE A 404 18.91 4.50 41.10
C ILE A 404 20.18 3.66 41.06
N GLY A 405 21.20 4.17 40.36
CA GLY A 405 22.48 3.48 40.20
C GLY A 405 23.06 3.11 41.56
N GLY A 406 23.38 1.82 41.72
CA GLY A 406 24.21 1.28 42.80
C GLY A 406 25.68 1.30 42.43
#